data_AF-A0A660DUR8-F1
#
_entry.id   AF-A0A660DUR8-F1
#
_cell.length_a   1.000
_cell.length_b   1.000
_cell.length_c   1.000
_cell.angle_alpha   90.00
_cell.angle_beta   90.00
_cell.angle_gamma   90.00
#
_symmetry.space_group_name_H-M   'P 1'
#
loop_
_entity.id
_entity.type
_entity.pdbx_description
1 polymer ?
#
loop_
_entity_poly.entity_id
_entity_poly.type
_entity_poly.pdbx_seq_one_letter_code
_entity_poly.pdbx_strand_id
1 'polypeptide(L)'
;MAVVLGFIKMVNNNNKLNALGSNIQQQIITNQFDVDPSRLTKTEMFDMLKSFMNSDLADSIELINTNPAEFNRKLVYNHVIKYRYKFQVVVNDQFRVGQIIEEDLTNSEPIVKKLSLMFYDVAIYEDDQITTGNGDKQLEEIQKKLEEVITCDPRIIESDITSEKITTFALALMAYGVMKCKVLLNPNLAEGENVDITR
;
A
#
# COMPACT_ATOMS: atom_id res chain seq x y z
N MET A 1 -17.10 -38.06 9.77
CA MET A 1 -16.83 -36.61 9.90
C MET A 1 -17.09 -35.98 8.54
N ALA A 2 -18.07 -35.09 8.49
CA ALA A 2 -18.54 -34.39 7.29
C ALA A 2 -18.09 -32.93 7.35
N VAL A 3 -17.73 -32.34 6.20
CA VAL A 3 -18.13 -31.02 5.65
C VAL A 3 -17.70 -31.05 4.16
N VAL A 4 -18.48 -31.57 3.23
CA VAL A 4 -19.53 -30.96 2.38
C VAL A 4 -19.14 -29.63 1.70
N LEU A 5 -19.07 -29.73 0.37
CA LEU A 5 -18.84 -28.67 -0.62
C LEU A 5 -19.92 -27.58 -0.60
N GLY A 6 -19.50 -26.32 -0.72
CA GLY A 6 -20.38 -25.18 -1.01
C GLY A 6 -20.35 -24.84 -2.51
N PHE A 7 -21.27 -25.41 -3.27
CA PHE A 7 -21.58 -24.98 -4.63
C PHE A 7 -22.37 -23.67 -4.61
N ILE A 8 -22.00 -22.75 -5.50
CA ILE A 8 -22.74 -21.52 -5.81
C ILE A 8 -24.17 -21.90 -6.23
N LYS A 9 -25.16 -21.48 -5.46
CA LYS A 9 -26.57 -21.67 -5.77
C LYS A 9 -27.00 -20.60 -6.77
N MET A 10 -27.07 -20.98 -8.04
CA MET A 10 -27.71 -20.21 -9.11
C MET A 10 -29.21 -20.09 -8.78
N VAL A 11 -29.67 -18.88 -8.45
CA VAL A 11 -31.09 -18.61 -8.19
C VAL A 11 -31.83 -18.66 -9.52
N ASN A 12 -32.64 -19.72 -9.67
CA ASN A 12 -33.49 -19.95 -10.84
C ASN A 12 -34.84 -19.25 -10.58
N ASN A 13 -35.02 -18.05 -11.13
CA ASN A 13 -36.27 -17.30 -11.02
C ASN A 13 -37.24 -17.72 -12.13
N ASN A 14 -38.02 -18.76 -11.88
CA ASN A 14 -39.19 -19.10 -12.69
C ASN A 14 -40.44 -18.45 -12.09
N ASN A 15 -40.69 -17.17 -12.41
CA ASN A 15 -41.99 -16.56 -12.18
C ASN A 15 -42.84 -16.66 -13.45
N LYS A 16 -43.96 -17.35 -13.30
CA LYS A 16 -45.01 -17.58 -14.30
C LYS A 16 -45.50 -16.25 -14.87
N LEU A 17 -45.48 -16.13 -16.20
CA LEU A 17 -46.16 -15.09 -16.96
C LEU A 17 -47.67 -15.32 -16.87
N ASN A 18 -48.37 -14.47 -16.11
CA ASN A 18 -49.81 -14.27 -16.23
C ASN A 18 -50.06 -12.82 -16.69
N ALA A 19 -50.52 -12.72 -17.93
CA ALA A 19 -51.44 -11.75 -18.53
C ALA A 19 -51.55 -10.29 -18.00
N LEU A 20 -51.48 -9.40 -19.01
CA LEU A 20 -52.23 -8.13 -19.17
C LEU A 20 -51.70 -6.86 -18.48
N GLY A 21 -50.98 -6.08 -19.28
CA GLY A 21 -51.13 -4.63 -19.37
C GLY A 21 -50.31 -3.78 -18.38
N SER A 22 -49.77 -2.68 -18.91
CA SER A 22 -49.29 -1.45 -18.23
C SER A 22 -47.77 -1.25 -18.16
N ASN A 23 -47.31 -0.27 -18.97
CA ASN A 23 -46.20 0.66 -18.74
C ASN A 23 -44.92 0.12 -18.09
N ILE A 24 -43.96 -0.27 -18.94
CA ILE A 24 -42.55 -0.42 -18.56
C ILE A 24 -41.98 1.00 -18.37
N GLN A 25 -42.12 1.56 -17.17
CA GLN A 25 -41.13 2.51 -16.69
C GLN A 25 -39.85 1.71 -16.46
N GLN A 26 -38.84 1.92 -17.30
CA GLN A 26 -37.49 1.44 -17.06
C GLN A 26 -37.04 1.98 -15.69
N GLN A 27 -37.10 1.12 -14.67
CA GLN A 27 -36.34 1.33 -13.45
C GLN A 27 -34.86 1.23 -13.85
N ILE A 28 -34.23 2.38 -14.04
CA ILE A 28 -32.78 2.50 -14.00
C ILE A 28 -32.38 2.08 -12.59
N ILE A 29 -31.93 0.84 -12.43
CA ILE A 29 -31.23 0.38 -11.24
C ILE A 29 -29.92 1.16 -11.23
N THR A 30 -29.96 2.35 -10.66
CA THR A 30 -28.76 3.09 -10.31
C THR A 30 -28.16 2.30 -9.17
N ASN A 31 -27.09 1.55 -9.42
CA ASN A 31 -26.22 1.04 -8.38
C ASN A 31 -25.63 2.26 -7.65
N GLN A 32 -26.39 2.84 -6.74
CA GLN A 32 -25.84 3.66 -5.67
C GLN A 32 -25.02 2.70 -4.83
N PHE A 33 -23.75 2.58 -5.17
CA PHE A 33 -22.75 2.13 -4.22
C PHE A 33 -22.94 3.03 -2.98
N ASP A 34 -23.33 2.44 -1.86
CA ASP A 34 -23.03 3.02 -0.56
C ASP A 34 -21.51 3.18 -0.52
N VAL A 35 -21.05 4.38 -0.90
CA VAL A 35 -19.65 4.76 -0.74
C VAL A 35 -19.51 4.97 0.74
N ASP A 36 -19.05 3.91 1.44
CA ASP A 36 -18.62 4.03 2.82
C ASP A 36 -17.66 5.23 2.89
N PRO A 37 -18.08 6.35 3.51
CA PRO A 37 -17.32 7.58 3.48
C PRO A 37 -16.01 7.46 4.25
N SER A 38 -15.87 6.43 5.09
CA SER A 38 -14.61 6.11 5.79
C SER A 38 -13.56 5.50 4.87
N ARG A 39 -13.97 4.89 3.76
CA ARG A 39 -13.04 4.20 2.86
C ARG A 39 -12.25 5.18 2.02
N LEU A 40 -10.96 4.91 1.85
CA LEU A 40 -10.16 5.59 0.84
C LEU A 40 -10.71 5.34 -0.56
N THR A 41 -10.91 6.43 -1.28
CA THR A 41 -11.20 6.44 -2.71
C THR A 41 -9.91 6.49 -3.52
N LYS A 42 -9.98 6.07 -4.79
CA LYS A 42 -8.85 6.13 -5.72
C LYS A 42 -8.35 7.57 -5.92
N THR A 43 -9.26 8.54 -5.97
CA THR A 43 -8.94 9.97 -6.13
C THR A 43 -8.17 10.49 -4.93
N GLU A 44 -8.62 10.21 -3.70
CA GLU A 44 -7.92 10.63 -2.48
C GLU A 44 -6.51 10.02 -2.41
N MET A 45 -6.35 8.74 -2.77
CA MET A 45 -5.04 8.09 -2.87
C MET A 45 -4.14 8.78 -3.91
N PHE A 46 -4.70 9.12 -5.08
CA PHE A 46 -3.96 9.81 -6.14
C PHE A 46 -3.49 11.20 -5.69
N ASP A 47 -4.36 11.97 -5.04
CA ASP A 47 -4.04 13.30 -4.54
C ASP A 47 -2.96 13.25 -3.46
N MET A 48 -3.04 12.30 -2.52
CA MET A 48 -2.00 12.09 -1.51
C MET A 48 -0.68 11.59 -2.12
N LEU A 49 -0.71 10.74 -3.15
CA LEU A 49 0.50 10.36 -3.89
C LEU A 49 1.13 11.56 -4.59
N LYS A 50 0.33 12.43 -5.22
CA LYS A 50 0.82 13.67 -5.85
C LYS A 50 1.34 14.66 -4.82
N SER A 51 0.77 14.70 -3.62
CA SER A 51 1.29 15.46 -2.49
C SER A 51 2.68 14.97 -2.11
N PHE A 52 2.80 13.67 -1.81
CA PHE A 52 4.07 13.07 -1.44
C PHE A 52 5.14 13.21 -2.53
N MET A 53 4.78 12.94 -3.78
CA MET A 53 5.66 13.04 -4.95
C MET A 53 6.20 14.46 -5.14
N ASN A 54 5.39 15.50 -4.93
CA ASN A 54 5.76 16.90 -5.15
C ASN A 54 6.35 17.60 -3.92
N SER A 55 6.44 16.92 -2.77
CA SER A 55 7.03 17.48 -1.55
C SER A 55 8.50 17.87 -1.71
N ASP A 56 9.03 18.68 -0.79
CA ASP A 56 10.44 19.10 -0.77
C ASP A 56 11.42 18.02 -0.27
N LEU A 57 10.94 16.79 -0.06
CA LEU A 57 11.81 15.67 0.27
C LEU A 57 12.79 15.41 -0.86
N ALA A 58 14.03 15.09 -0.49
CA ALA A 58 15.04 14.66 -1.44
C ALA A 58 14.58 13.38 -2.17
N ASP A 59 14.96 13.27 -3.43
CA ASP A 59 14.76 12.12 -4.29
C ASP A 59 15.99 11.84 -5.17
N SER A 60 17.16 12.36 -4.77
CA SER A 60 18.39 12.34 -5.56
C SER A 60 19.26 11.10 -5.31
N ILE A 61 18.65 9.93 -5.22
CA ILE A 61 19.37 8.65 -5.05
C ILE A 61 19.25 7.77 -6.30
N GLU A 62 20.26 6.94 -6.52
CA GLU A 62 20.16 5.82 -7.44
C GLU A 62 19.53 4.62 -6.70
N LEU A 63 18.48 4.07 -7.29
CA LEU A 63 17.80 2.91 -6.72
C LEU A 63 18.54 1.64 -7.09
N ILE A 64 18.98 0.88 -6.09
CA ILE A 64 19.52 -0.45 -6.32
C ILE A 64 18.35 -1.39 -6.68
N ASN A 65 18.46 -2.03 -7.83
CA ASN A 65 17.51 -3.06 -8.26
C ASN A 65 17.96 -4.40 -7.70
N THR A 66 17.10 -5.02 -6.89
CA THR A 66 17.44 -6.24 -6.15
C THR A 66 16.25 -7.19 -6.25
N ASN A 67 16.52 -8.49 -6.30
CA ASN A 67 15.45 -9.48 -6.30
C ASN A 67 14.63 -9.33 -5.01
N PRO A 68 13.31 -9.04 -5.11
CA PRO A 68 12.55 -8.72 -3.93
C PRO A 68 12.37 -9.95 -3.06
N ALA A 69 12.69 -9.84 -1.77
CA ALA A 69 12.32 -10.87 -0.81
C ALA A 69 10.81 -10.91 -0.59
N GLU A 70 10.31 -12.11 -0.29
CA GLU A 70 8.92 -12.31 0.12
C GLU A 70 8.57 -11.38 1.30
N PHE A 71 7.34 -10.84 1.26
CA PHE A 71 6.92 -9.76 2.13
C PHE A 71 7.03 -10.13 3.62
N ASN A 72 6.47 -11.26 4.04
CA ASN A 72 6.52 -11.69 5.44
C ASN A 72 7.94 -12.04 5.89
N ARG A 73 8.74 -12.68 5.04
CA ARG A 73 10.15 -12.97 5.30
C ARG A 73 10.92 -11.68 5.57
N LYS A 74 10.68 -10.61 4.79
CA LYS A 74 11.29 -9.30 5.01
C LYS A 74 10.89 -8.71 6.38
N LEU A 75 9.62 -8.78 6.74
CA LEU A 75 9.15 -8.30 8.04
C LEU A 75 9.82 -9.03 9.21
N VAL A 76 9.92 -10.36 9.14
CA VAL A 76 10.59 -11.17 10.16
C VAL A 76 12.08 -10.83 10.26
N TYR A 77 12.78 -10.73 9.12
CA TYR A 77 14.20 -10.40 9.08
C TYR A 77 14.51 -9.04 9.73
N ASN A 78 13.59 -8.07 9.61
CA ASN A 78 13.73 -6.74 10.18
C ASN A 78 13.05 -6.61 11.57
N HIS A 79 12.72 -7.72 12.23
CA HIS A 79 12.09 -7.75 13.56
C HIS A 79 10.77 -6.94 13.66
N VAL A 80 9.95 -6.97 12.61
CA VAL A 80 8.66 -6.26 12.56
C VAL A 80 7.53 -7.15 13.09
N ILE A 81 6.87 -6.72 14.15
CA ILE A 81 5.73 -7.42 14.77
C ILE A 81 4.45 -6.59 14.64
N LYS A 82 4.43 -5.36 15.18
CA LYS A 82 3.24 -4.47 15.21
C LYS A 82 2.77 -4.12 13.79
N TYR A 83 3.68 -3.68 12.92
CA TYR A 83 3.33 -3.28 11.56
C TYR A 83 2.93 -4.44 10.67
N ARG A 84 3.35 -5.68 10.99
CA ARG A 84 2.86 -6.87 10.29
C ARG A 84 1.34 -6.97 10.37
N TYR A 85 0.76 -6.75 11.55
CA TYR A 85 -0.69 -6.77 11.73
C TYR A 85 -1.36 -5.55 11.08
N LYS A 86 -0.75 -4.36 11.19
CA LYS A 86 -1.27 -3.16 10.50
C LYS A 86 -1.35 -3.35 8.99
N PHE A 87 -0.32 -3.92 8.37
CA PHE A 87 -0.28 -4.16 6.92
C PHE A 87 -1.34 -5.17 6.45
N GLN A 88 -1.70 -6.15 7.28
CA GLN A 88 -2.80 -7.07 6.95
C GLN A 88 -4.15 -6.36 6.83
N VAL A 89 -4.38 -5.31 7.63
CA VAL A 89 -5.62 -4.52 7.58
C VAL A 89 -5.74 -3.70 6.30
N VAL A 90 -4.61 -3.18 5.80
CA VAL A 90 -4.58 -2.27 4.64
C VAL A 90 -4.19 -2.93 3.32
N VAL A 91 -4.22 -4.26 3.22
CA VAL A 91 -3.74 -5.00 2.02
C VAL A 91 -4.46 -4.58 0.73
N ASN A 92 -5.76 -4.31 0.80
CA ASN A 92 -6.53 -3.85 -0.36
C ASN A 92 -6.12 -2.44 -0.79
N ASP A 93 -5.85 -1.57 0.17
CA ASP A 93 -5.43 -0.20 -0.10
C ASP A 93 -3.98 -0.15 -0.60
N GLN A 94 -3.11 -1.00 -0.06
CA GLN A 94 -1.75 -1.21 -0.59
C GLN A 94 -1.80 -1.63 -2.07
N PHE A 95 -2.65 -2.60 -2.41
CA PHE A 95 -2.78 -3.04 -3.80
C PHE A 95 -3.21 -1.89 -4.71
N ARG A 96 -4.21 -1.11 -4.30
CA ARG A 96 -4.67 0.07 -5.06
C ARG A 96 -3.62 1.15 -5.19
N VAL A 97 -2.88 1.45 -4.13
CA VAL A 97 -1.74 2.38 -4.17
C VAL A 97 -0.72 1.89 -5.20
N GLY A 98 -0.41 0.60 -5.21
CA GLY A 98 0.48 0.00 -6.20
C GLY A 98 -0.02 0.18 -7.63
N GLN A 99 -1.32 -0.07 -7.89
CA GLN A 99 -1.92 0.15 -9.21
C GLN A 99 -1.81 1.62 -9.64
N ILE A 100 -2.09 2.57 -8.74
CA ILE A 100 -1.99 4.00 -9.08
C ILE A 100 -0.55 4.37 -9.45
N ILE A 101 0.41 3.89 -8.65
CA ILE A 101 1.84 4.16 -8.87
C ILE A 101 2.33 3.57 -10.19
N GLU A 102 1.85 2.38 -10.57
CA GLU A 102 2.35 1.63 -11.72
C GLU A 102 1.59 1.93 -13.02
N GLU A 103 0.30 2.26 -12.94
CA GLU A 103 -0.59 2.37 -14.10
C GLU A 103 -1.07 3.80 -14.36
N ASP A 104 -1.29 4.62 -13.32
CA ASP A 104 -1.92 5.94 -13.48
C ASP A 104 -0.90 7.10 -13.44
N LEU A 105 0.27 6.92 -12.83
CA LEU A 105 1.30 7.96 -12.75
C LEU A 105 2.25 7.91 -13.94
N THR A 106 2.46 9.06 -14.59
CA THR A 106 3.41 9.20 -15.71
C THR A 106 4.86 9.00 -15.29
N ASN A 107 5.22 9.41 -14.07
CA ASN A 107 6.52 9.15 -13.47
C ASN A 107 6.36 8.89 -11.98
N SER A 108 6.53 7.64 -11.57
CA SER A 108 6.45 7.22 -10.17
C SER A 108 7.80 7.08 -9.47
N GLU A 109 8.90 7.26 -10.20
CA GLU A 109 10.26 7.12 -9.66
C GLU A 109 10.51 8.00 -8.41
N PRO A 110 10.07 9.28 -8.34
CA PRO A 110 10.28 10.11 -7.15
C PRO A 110 9.64 9.52 -5.89
N ILE A 111 8.49 8.87 -5.99
CA ILE A 111 7.81 8.23 -4.85
C ILE A 111 8.69 7.14 -4.26
N VAL A 112 9.23 6.28 -5.15
CA VAL A 112 10.06 5.14 -4.77
C VAL A 112 11.37 5.62 -4.13
N LYS A 113 11.99 6.69 -4.68
CA LYS A 113 13.21 7.29 -4.14
C LYS A 113 12.99 7.94 -2.78
N LYS A 114 11.92 8.72 -2.60
CA LYS A 114 11.56 9.34 -1.33
C LYS A 114 11.31 8.31 -0.23
N LEU A 115 10.60 7.22 -0.53
CA LEU A 115 10.39 6.13 0.43
C LEU A 115 11.71 5.47 0.85
N SER A 116 12.62 5.28 -0.09
CA SER A 116 13.93 4.69 0.20
C SER A 116 14.81 5.61 1.05
N LEU A 117 14.79 6.91 0.76
CA LEU A 117 15.50 7.90 1.58
C LEU A 117 14.93 8.00 2.98
N MET A 118 13.61 8.02 3.14
CA MET A 118 12.97 7.96 4.46
C MET A 118 13.41 6.74 5.28
N PHE A 119 13.63 5.59 4.61
CA PHE A 119 14.16 4.42 5.30
C PHE A 119 15.63 4.61 5.70
N TYR A 120 16.47 5.19 4.84
CA TYR A 120 17.87 5.48 5.16
C TYR A 120 17.99 6.46 6.34
N ASP A 121 17.10 7.45 6.44
CA ASP A 121 17.09 8.40 7.55
C ASP A 121 16.84 7.74 8.93
N VAL A 122 16.16 6.60 8.96
CA VAL A 122 15.84 5.85 10.20
C VAL A 122 16.59 4.52 10.31
N ALA A 123 17.43 4.21 9.33
CA ALA A 123 18.21 2.98 9.29
C ALA A 123 19.24 2.96 10.44
N ILE A 124 19.56 1.76 10.92
CA ILE A 124 20.66 1.57 11.86
C ILE A 124 21.91 1.29 11.03
N TYR A 125 23.00 1.99 11.35
CA TYR A 125 24.28 1.85 10.68
C TYR A 125 25.32 1.32 11.66
N GLU A 126 25.99 0.22 11.29
CA GLU A 126 27.16 -0.32 11.97
C GLU A 126 28.25 -0.52 10.91
N ASP A 127 29.48 -0.05 11.18
CA ASP A 127 30.62 -0.16 10.26
C ASP A 127 30.30 0.29 8.81
N ASP A 128 29.63 1.43 8.67
CA ASP A 128 29.16 2.01 7.39
C ASP A 128 28.17 1.15 6.59
N GLN A 129 27.60 0.10 7.20
CA GLN A 129 26.60 -0.77 6.61
C GLN A 129 25.25 -0.65 7.33
N ILE A 130 24.15 -0.75 6.58
CA ILE A 130 22.81 -0.81 7.20
C ILE A 130 22.63 -2.19 7.83
N THR A 131 22.25 -2.22 9.10
CA THR A 131 22.00 -3.46 9.86
C THR A 131 20.54 -3.61 10.26
N THR A 132 20.17 -4.83 10.64
CA THR A 132 18.82 -5.13 11.09
C THR A 132 18.55 -4.46 12.43
N GLY A 133 17.55 -3.58 12.46
CA GLY A 133 17.16 -2.85 13.66
C GLY A 133 15.85 -3.32 14.26
N ASN A 134 15.26 -2.44 15.07
CA ASN A 134 13.86 -2.54 15.48
C ASN A 134 12.98 -1.99 14.34
N GLY A 135 12.58 -2.87 13.43
CA GLY A 135 11.79 -2.47 12.26
C GLY A 135 10.44 -1.83 12.62
N ASP A 136 9.81 -2.18 13.74
CA ASP A 136 8.58 -1.50 14.17
C ASP A 136 8.81 -0.02 14.49
N LYS A 137 9.93 0.31 15.17
CA LYS A 137 10.29 1.70 15.47
C LYS A 137 10.62 2.48 14.20
N GLN A 138 11.38 1.87 13.29
CA GLN A 138 11.73 2.48 12.00
C GLN A 138 10.48 2.78 11.17
N LEU A 139 9.55 1.82 11.08
CA LEU A 139 8.28 2.01 10.39
C LEU A 139 7.40 3.07 11.08
N GLU A 140 7.43 3.18 12.40
CA GLU A 140 6.70 4.22 13.13
C GLU A 140 7.22 5.63 12.82
N GLU A 141 8.53 5.80 12.75
CA GLU A 141 9.16 7.08 12.36
C GLU A 141 8.85 7.44 10.89
N ILE A 142 8.91 6.46 9.98
CA ILE A 142 8.52 6.65 8.57
C ILE A 142 7.03 7.01 8.46
N GLN A 143 6.15 6.32 9.19
CA GLN A 143 4.71 6.61 9.18
C GLN A 143 4.46 8.05 9.60
N LYS A 144 5.03 8.46 10.73
CA LYS A 144 4.88 9.83 11.24
C LYS A 144 5.35 10.86 10.21
N LYS A 145 6.51 10.63 9.59
CA LYS A 145 7.05 11.55 8.58
C LYS A 145 6.18 11.62 7.32
N LEU A 146 5.63 10.49 6.87
CA LEU A 146 4.69 10.45 5.74
C LEU A 146 3.43 11.24 6.03
N GLU A 147 2.83 11.03 7.20
CA GLU A 147 1.63 11.75 7.63
C GLU A 147 1.89 13.26 7.73
N GLU A 148 3.03 13.68 8.31
CA GLU A 148 3.44 15.08 8.36
C GLU A 148 3.57 15.70 6.96
N VAL A 149 4.25 15.02 6.03
CA VAL A 149 4.47 15.53 4.67
C VAL A 149 3.16 15.70 3.91
N ILE A 150 2.24 14.74 4.04
CA ILE A 150 0.94 14.78 3.37
C ILE A 150 0.04 15.87 3.98
N THR A 151 0.01 15.97 5.32
CA THR A 151 -0.84 16.94 6.02
C THR A 151 -0.39 18.39 5.84
N CYS A 152 0.87 18.63 5.46
CA CYS A 152 1.37 19.97 5.18
C CYS A 152 1.06 20.47 3.76
N ASP A 153 0.55 19.61 2.85
CA ASP A 153 0.24 20.02 1.49
C ASP A 153 -1.07 20.82 1.44
N PRO A 154 -1.08 22.05 0.87
CA PRO A 154 -2.28 22.88 0.78
C PRO A 154 -3.48 22.17 0.16
N ARG A 155 -3.27 21.29 -0.83
CA ARG A 155 -4.35 20.54 -1.49
C ARG A 155 -5.04 19.56 -0.54
N ILE A 156 -4.30 19.04 0.43
CA ILE A 156 -4.82 18.13 1.45
C ILE A 156 -5.49 18.95 2.57
N ILE A 157 -4.88 20.06 3.00
CA ILE A 157 -5.44 20.97 4.02
C ILE A 157 -6.82 21.51 3.59
N GLU A 158 -6.98 21.86 2.32
CA GLU A 158 -8.22 22.39 1.76
C GLU A 158 -9.25 21.30 1.40
N SER A 159 -8.91 20.02 1.59
CA SER A 159 -9.78 18.88 1.26
C SER A 159 -10.56 18.36 2.47
N ASP A 160 -11.55 17.51 2.20
CA ASP A 160 -12.32 16.79 3.23
C ASP A 160 -11.64 15.46 3.67
N ILE A 161 -10.36 15.25 3.34
CA ILE A 161 -9.64 14.02 3.68
C ILE A 161 -9.35 13.98 5.18
N THR A 162 -9.89 12.97 5.87
CA THR A 162 -9.73 12.81 7.32
C THR A 162 -8.35 12.30 7.70
N SER A 163 -7.92 12.55 8.93
CA SER A 163 -6.65 12.03 9.47
C SER A 163 -6.59 10.49 9.46
N GLU A 164 -7.73 9.82 9.62
CA GLU A 164 -7.83 8.35 9.53
C GLU A 164 -7.53 7.84 8.11
N LYS A 165 -8.02 8.55 7.08
CA LYS A 165 -7.67 8.24 5.68
C LYS A 165 -6.21 8.50 5.40
N ILE A 166 -5.63 9.58 5.93
CA ILE A 166 -4.19 9.86 5.80
C ILE A 166 -3.37 8.75 6.46
N THR A 167 -3.76 8.31 7.66
CA THR A 167 -3.12 7.20 8.39
C THR A 167 -3.17 5.90 7.58
N THR A 168 -4.36 5.57 7.06
CA THR A 168 -4.57 4.35 6.26
C THR A 168 -3.76 4.40 4.97
N PHE A 169 -3.70 5.56 4.31
CA PHE A 169 -2.87 5.79 3.14
C PHE A 169 -1.37 5.62 3.44
N ALA A 170 -0.88 6.25 4.52
CA ALA A 170 0.52 6.16 4.92
C ALA A 170 0.93 4.70 5.14
N LEU A 171 0.10 3.92 5.83
CA LEU A 171 0.31 2.47 6.02
C LEU A 171 0.31 1.70 4.69
N ALA A 172 -0.61 1.99 3.78
CA ALA A 172 -0.68 1.35 2.47
C ALA A 172 0.54 1.67 1.59
N LEU A 173 0.99 2.92 1.58
CA LEU A 173 2.18 3.36 0.84
C LEU A 173 3.47 2.77 1.43
N MET A 174 3.58 2.67 2.75
CA MET A 174 4.69 1.98 3.40
C MET A 174 4.72 0.49 3.06
N ALA A 175 3.56 -0.19 3.13
CA ALA A 175 3.46 -1.59 2.73
C ALA A 175 3.89 -1.80 1.27
N TYR A 176 3.53 -0.87 0.38
CA TYR A 176 4.02 -0.86 -1.00
C TYR A 176 5.55 -0.73 -1.05
N GLY A 177 6.13 0.21 -0.30
CA GLY A 177 7.60 0.39 -0.20
C GLY A 177 8.33 -0.86 0.32
N VAL A 178 7.78 -1.53 1.33
CA VAL A 178 8.29 -2.81 1.86
C VAL A 178 8.22 -3.90 0.80
N MET A 179 7.09 -4.02 0.07
CA MET A 179 6.92 -4.99 -1.01
C MET A 179 7.95 -4.78 -2.13
N LYS A 180 8.21 -3.52 -2.53
CA LYS A 180 9.20 -3.18 -3.56
C LYS A 180 10.65 -3.19 -3.06
N CYS A 181 10.90 -3.59 -1.81
CA CYS A 181 12.22 -3.65 -1.18
C CYS A 181 12.94 -2.29 -1.14
N LYS A 182 12.17 -1.23 -0.89
CA LYS A 182 12.68 0.14 -0.75
C LYS A 182 12.59 0.62 0.69
N VAL A 183 11.78 -0.06 1.51
CA VAL A 183 11.71 0.14 2.95
C VAL A 183 12.04 -1.19 3.62
N LEU A 184 12.88 -1.16 4.64
CA LEU A 184 13.47 -2.31 5.33
C LEU A 184 14.54 -3.06 4.51
N LEU A 185 15.50 -3.68 5.20
CA LEU A 185 16.57 -4.46 4.58
C LEU A 185 16.01 -5.66 3.81
N ASN A 186 16.58 -5.89 2.63
CA ASN A 186 16.27 -7.06 1.81
C ASN A 186 17.15 -8.25 2.23
N PRO A 187 16.61 -9.31 2.85
CA PRO A 187 17.42 -10.47 3.27
C PRO A 187 18.15 -11.16 2.11
N ASN A 188 17.65 -11.04 0.88
CA ASN A 188 18.32 -11.63 -0.29
C ASN A 188 19.67 -10.97 -0.61
N LEU A 189 19.92 -9.74 -0.15
CA LEU A 189 21.20 -9.06 -0.35
C LEU A 189 22.26 -9.51 0.65
N ALA A 190 21.86 -9.68 1.91
CA ALA A 190 22.76 -10.19 2.95
C ALA A 190 23.18 -11.65 2.69
N GLU A 191 22.31 -12.44 2.06
CA GLU A 191 22.61 -13.84 1.70
C GLU A 191 23.34 -13.96 0.35
N GLY A 192 23.24 -12.96 -0.53
CA GLY A 192 23.88 -12.94 -1.84
C GLY A 192 25.40 -12.78 -1.82
N GLU A 193 25.97 -12.31 -0.71
CA GLU A 193 27.43 -12.26 -0.50
C GLU A 193 28.02 -13.61 -0.04
N ASN A 194 27.20 -14.63 0.21
CA ASN A 194 27.63 -16.01 0.49
C ASN A 194 27.45 -16.95 -0.70
N VAL A 195 27.54 -16.45 -1.94
CA VAL A 195 27.70 -17.34 -3.11
C VAL A 195 29.18 -17.63 -3.29
N ASP A 196 29.57 -18.70 -2.62
CA ASP A 196 30.80 -19.48 -2.71
C ASP A 196 31.50 -19.37 -4.09
N ILE A 197 32.61 -18.64 -4.16
CA ILE A 197 33.55 -18.70 -5.27
C ILE A 197 34.43 -19.94 -5.06
N THR A 198 33.84 -21.13 -5.11
CA THR A 198 34.61 -22.37 -5.13
C THR A 198 34.00 -23.44 -6.03
N ARG A 199 34.24 -23.31 -7.34
CA ARG A 199 34.79 -24.33 -8.27
C ARG A 199 34.36 -24.14 -9.71
#